data_AF-A0A2N1UQY2-F1
#
_entry.id   AF-A0A2N1UQY2-F1
#
_cell.length_a   1.000
_cell.length_b   1.000
_cell.length_c   1.000
_cell.angle_alpha   90.00
_cell.angle_beta   90.00
_cell.angle_gamma   90.00
#
_symmetry.space_group_name_H-M   'P 1'
#
loop_
_entity.id
_entity.type
_entity.pdbx_description
1 polymer ?
#
loop_
_entity_poly.entity_id
_entity_poly.type
_entity_poly.pdbx_seq_one_letter_code
_entity_poly.pdbx_strand_id
1 'polypeptide(L)'
;MKKTAVIVGASGLVGGLCLELLLADENYDRVMTPVRRPLPLEHPKLVQEIVNFDDLDPSAGIFRGDDLFCCLGTTIKKAGSRENFIRVDRDYTVAVAKTALRNGMKRALVITALGANPSSGIFYNRVKGETEAALGALPFEAVHFFRPSLLLGNRGEFRLAEKIG
;
A
#
# COMPACT_ATOMS: atom_id res chain seq x y z
N MET A 1 -11.96 -7.46 21.58
CA MET A 1 -12.37 -7.67 20.17
C MET A 1 -11.13 -7.86 19.35
N LYS A 2 -11.14 -8.82 18.43
CA LYS A 2 -10.08 -8.95 17.41
C LYS A 2 -10.33 -7.95 16.29
N LYS A 3 -9.27 -7.57 15.59
CA LYS A 3 -9.25 -6.45 14.65
C LYS A 3 -9.62 -6.87 13.24
N THR A 4 -9.92 -5.89 12.40
CA THR A 4 -10.01 -6.00 10.94
C THR A 4 -8.85 -5.25 10.30
N ALA A 5 -8.05 -5.96 9.51
CA ALA A 5 -6.99 -5.34 8.70
C ALA A 5 -7.56 -4.95 7.33
N VAL A 6 -7.22 -3.77 6.84
CA VAL A 6 -7.44 -3.39 5.44
C VAL A 6 -6.09 -3.31 4.75
N ILE A 7 -5.88 -4.13 3.73
CA ILE A 7 -4.63 -4.16 2.96
C ILE A 7 -4.87 -3.75 1.50
N VAL A 8 -4.12 -2.76 1.03
CA VAL A 8 -4.09 -2.39 -0.39
C VAL A 8 -2.75 -2.76 -1.01
N GLY A 9 -2.76 -3.21 -2.27
CA GLY A 9 -1.57 -3.71 -2.95
C GLY A 9 -1.24 -5.18 -2.66
N ALA A 10 -2.21 -5.96 -2.19
CA ALA A 10 -2.05 -7.39 -1.85
C ALA A 10 -1.63 -8.29 -3.04
N SER A 11 -1.78 -7.85 -4.30
CA SER A 11 -1.27 -8.57 -5.48
C SER A 11 0.23 -8.35 -5.75
N GLY A 12 0.88 -7.41 -5.05
CA GLY A 12 2.32 -7.18 -5.17
C GLY A 12 3.12 -8.12 -4.27
N LEU A 13 4.44 -8.22 -4.47
CA LEU A 13 5.30 -9.13 -3.68
C LEU A 13 5.16 -8.91 -2.16
N VAL A 14 5.35 -7.67 -1.69
CA VAL A 14 5.26 -7.37 -0.25
C VAL A 14 3.83 -7.49 0.24
N GLY A 15 2.86 -7.01 -0.55
CA GLY A 15 1.46 -7.08 -0.17
C GLY A 15 0.93 -8.51 -0.07
N GLY A 16 1.39 -9.42 -0.94
CA GLY A 16 1.01 -10.84 -0.89
C GLY A 16 1.56 -11.52 0.36
N LEU A 17 2.85 -11.34 0.66
CA LEU A 17 3.45 -11.86 1.89
C LEU A 17 2.80 -11.25 3.15
N CYS A 18 2.51 -9.95 3.12
CA CYS A 18 1.81 -9.28 4.21
C CYS A 18 0.39 -9.82 4.38
N LEU A 19 -0.32 -10.09 3.29
CA LEU A 19 -1.65 -10.71 3.32
C LEU A 19 -1.58 -12.11 3.95
N GLU A 20 -0.63 -12.95 3.57
CA GLU A 20 -0.45 -14.28 4.17
C GLU A 20 -0.23 -14.20 5.68
N LEU A 21 0.64 -13.29 6.13
CA LEU A 21 0.89 -13.06 7.56
C LEU A 21 -0.37 -12.58 8.29
N LEU A 22 -1.13 -11.65 7.70
CA LEU A 22 -2.37 -11.13 8.29
C LEU A 22 -3.46 -12.21 8.39
N LEU A 23 -3.55 -13.11 7.41
CA LEU A 23 -4.54 -14.20 7.45
C LEU A 23 -4.19 -15.23 8.53
N ALA A 24 -2.89 -15.48 8.75
CA ALA A 24 -2.40 -16.38 9.79
C ALA A 24 -2.45 -15.77 11.21
N ASP A 25 -2.44 -14.44 11.34
CA ASP A 25 -2.41 -13.75 12.64
C ASP A 25 -3.75 -13.88 13.39
N GLU A 26 -3.70 -14.32 14.65
CA GLU A 26 -4.88 -14.50 15.52
C GLU A 26 -5.47 -13.18 16.03
N ASN A 27 -4.72 -12.07 15.96
CA ASN A 27 -5.18 -10.74 16.34
C ASN A 27 -6.19 -10.17 15.35
N TYR A 28 -6.27 -10.72 14.13
CA TYR A 28 -7.22 -10.32 13.10
C TYR A 28 -8.24 -11.43 12.80
N ASP A 29 -9.52 -11.07 12.84
CA ASP A 29 -10.62 -11.96 12.43
C ASP A 29 -11.02 -11.77 10.96
N ARG A 30 -10.66 -10.62 10.38
CA ARG A 30 -10.97 -10.30 8.99
C ARG A 30 -9.83 -9.52 8.35
N VAL A 31 -9.57 -9.83 7.08
CA VAL A 31 -8.64 -9.11 6.23
C VAL A 31 -9.38 -8.68 4.97
N MET A 32 -9.55 -7.37 4.81
CA MET A 32 -10.21 -6.76 3.67
C MET A 32 -9.16 -6.31 2.66
N THR A 33 -9.33 -6.66 1.39
CA THR A 33 -8.41 -6.24 0.31
C THR A 33 -9.18 -5.60 -0.85
N PRO A 34 -9.17 -4.26 -0.96
CA PRO A 34 -9.56 -3.58 -2.18
C PRO A 34 -8.57 -3.93 -3.30
N VAL A 35 -9.08 -4.47 -4.40
CA VAL A 35 -8.26 -4.95 -5.53
C VAL A 35 -8.74 -4.38 -6.86
N ARG A 36 -7.88 -4.41 -7.87
CA ARG A 36 -8.28 -4.09 -9.26
C ARG A 36 -8.79 -5.30 -10.03
N ARG A 37 -8.46 -6.49 -9.54
CA ARG A 37 -8.83 -7.80 -10.08
C ARG A 37 -8.80 -8.83 -8.94
N PRO A 38 -9.65 -9.86 -8.94
CA PRO A 38 -9.63 -10.89 -7.91
C PRO A 38 -8.25 -11.54 -7.76
N LEU A 39 -7.85 -11.81 -6.53
CA LEU A 39 -6.69 -12.66 -6.24
C LEU A 39 -7.13 -14.13 -6.31
N PRO A 40 -6.28 -15.04 -6.84
CA PRO A 40 -6.55 -16.48 -6.84
C PRO A 40 -6.29 -17.09 -5.46
N LEU A 41 -6.97 -16.56 -4.43
CA LEU A 41 -6.81 -16.92 -3.04
C LEU A 41 -8.17 -16.90 -2.36
N GLU A 42 -8.50 -17.99 -1.68
CA GLU A 42 -9.70 -18.11 -0.85
C GLU A 42 -9.27 -18.38 0.59
N HIS A 43 -9.89 -17.68 1.53
CA HIS A 43 -9.63 -17.88 2.95
C HIS A 43 -10.83 -17.40 3.78
N PRO A 44 -11.21 -18.07 4.89
CA PRO A 44 -12.39 -17.68 5.68
C PRO A 44 -12.35 -16.25 6.22
N LYS A 45 -11.16 -15.73 6.54
CA LYS A 45 -10.96 -14.33 6.98
C LYS A 45 -10.91 -13.31 5.84
N LEU A 46 -10.71 -13.75 4.60
CA LEU A 46 -10.42 -12.87 3.47
C LEU A 46 -11.70 -12.34 2.83
N VAL A 47 -11.79 -11.02 2.72
CA VAL A 47 -12.83 -10.34 1.95
C VAL A 47 -12.14 -9.53 0.86
N GLN A 48 -12.51 -9.76 -0.39
CA GLN A 48 -11.98 -9.02 -1.54
C GLN A 48 -13.10 -8.22 -2.18
N GLU A 49 -12.83 -6.98 -2.57
CA GLU A 49 -13.76 -6.16 -3.36
C GLU A 49 -13.01 -5.49 -4.51
N ILE A 50 -13.59 -5.53 -5.70
CA ILE A 50 -13.02 -4.85 -6.87
C ILE A 50 -13.37 -3.37 -6.75
N VAL A 51 -12.36 -2.51 -6.75
CA VAL A 51 -12.53 -1.05 -6.63
C VAL A 51 -11.82 -0.31 -7.77
N ASN A 52 -12.35 0.87 -8.09
CA ASN A 52 -11.67 1.83 -8.94
C ASN A 52 -10.81 2.77 -8.09
N PHE A 53 -9.48 2.69 -8.18
CA PHE A 53 -8.60 3.57 -7.41
C PHE A 53 -8.56 5.01 -7.93
N ASP A 54 -8.98 5.25 -9.19
CA ASP A 54 -9.14 6.61 -9.72
C ASP A 54 -10.41 7.30 -9.13
N ASP A 55 -11.36 6.51 -8.60
CA ASP A 55 -12.62 7.01 -8.03
C ASP A 55 -13.05 6.12 -6.85
N LEU A 56 -12.40 6.33 -5.69
CA LEU A 56 -12.69 5.58 -4.49
C LEU A 56 -13.98 6.07 -3.84
N ASP A 57 -14.97 5.19 -3.71
CA ASP A 57 -16.14 5.41 -2.86
C ASP A 57 -15.75 5.24 -1.37
N PRO A 58 -15.72 6.33 -0.57
CA PRO A 58 -15.36 6.24 0.84
C PRO A 58 -16.42 5.52 1.69
N SER A 59 -17.64 5.34 1.17
CA SER A 59 -18.73 4.64 1.86
C SER A 59 -18.66 3.12 1.70
N ALA A 60 -17.83 2.63 0.78
CA ALA A 60 -17.65 1.21 0.50
C ALA A 60 -17.17 0.45 1.74
N GLY A 61 -17.84 -0.67 2.03
CA GLY A 61 -17.58 -1.46 3.24
C GLY A 61 -16.16 -2.01 3.33
N ILE A 62 -15.49 -2.21 2.19
CA ILE A 62 -14.11 -2.74 2.12
C ILE A 62 -13.06 -1.83 2.78
N PHE A 63 -13.40 -0.56 3.06
CA PHE A 63 -12.53 0.37 3.78
C PHE A 63 -12.91 0.54 5.25
N ARG A 64 -13.71 -0.36 5.85
CA ARG A 64 -14.03 -0.32 7.29
C ARG A 64 -13.20 -1.34 8.07
N GLY A 65 -12.19 -0.86 8.79
CA GLY A 65 -11.34 -1.68 9.64
C GLY A 65 -10.64 -0.87 10.72
N ASP A 66 -9.68 -1.50 11.39
CA ASP A 66 -8.92 -0.89 12.49
C ASP A 66 -7.57 -0.34 12.00
N ASP A 67 -6.91 -1.10 11.12
CA ASP A 67 -5.53 -0.87 10.67
C ASP A 67 -5.42 -0.89 9.14
N LEU A 68 -4.80 0.15 8.59
CA LEU A 68 -4.48 0.23 7.16
C LEU A 68 -3.06 -0.28 6.89
N PHE A 69 -2.93 -1.28 6.03
CA PHE A 69 -1.67 -1.74 5.45
C PHE A 69 -1.61 -1.30 3.98
N CYS A 70 -0.74 -0.33 3.68
CA CYS A 70 -0.57 0.16 2.32
C CYS A 70 0.73 -0.37 1.70
N CYS A 71 0.57 -1.38 0.83
CA CYS A 71 1.65 -1.95 0.03
C CYS A 71 1.56 -1.54 -1.45
N LEU A 72 0.86 -0.43 -1.75
CA LEU A 72 0.84 0.15 -3.08
C LEU A 72 2.23 0.68 -3.46
N GLY A 73 2.59 0.46 -4.72
CA GLY A 73 3.82 0.96 -5.29
C GLY A 73 4.09 0.29 -6.63
N THR A 74 4.61 1.05 -7.57
CA THR A 74 5.04 0.56 -8.87
C THR A 74 6.51 0.88 -9.10
N THR A 75 7.04 0.50 -10.25
CA THR A 75 8.32 1.01 -10.74
C THR A 75 8.04 2.00 -11.86
N ILE A 76 8.95 2.93 -12.13
CA ILE A 76 8.80 3.86 -13.27
C ILE A 76 8.62 3.07 -14.57
N LYS A 77 9.38 1.98 -14.74
CA LYS A 77 9.26 1.08 -15.90
C LYS A 77 7.86 0.48 -16.03
N LYS A 78 7.27 -0.02 -14.94
CA LYS A 78 5.93 -0.62 -14.94
C LYS A 78 4.81 0.41 -15.03
N ALA A 79 5.03 1.61 -14.48
CA ALA A 79 4.10 2.73 -14.60
C ALA A 79 4.02 3.24 -16.05
N GLY A 80 5.11 3.10 -16.82
CA GLY A 80 5.22 3.58 -18.20
C GLY A 80 5.46 5.09 -18.30
N SER A 81 5.15 5.87 -17.26
CA SER A 81 5.42 7.32 -17.20
C SER A 81 5.65 7.81 -15.77
N ARG A 82 6.16 9.04 -15.64
CA ARG A 82 6.36 9.69 -14.34
C ARG A 82 5.01 10.04 -13.70
N GLU A 83 4.05 10.45 -14.50
CA GLU A 83 2.69 10.82 -14.10
C GLU A 83 1.97 9.59 -13.53
N ASN A 84 2.08 8.44 -14.21
CA ASN A 84 1.52 7.19 -13.70
C ASN A 84 2.22 6.71 -12.44
N PHE A 85 3.54 6.94 -12.32
CA PHE A 85 4.27 6.62 -11.11
C PHE A 85 3.77 7.47 -9.93
N ILE A 86 3.65 8.78 -10.11
CA ILE A 86 3.09 9.69 -9.11
C ILE A 86 1.67 9.27 -8.72
N ARG A 87 0.83 9.00 -9.72
CA ARG A 87 -0.57 8.59 -9.51
C ARG A 87 -0.69 7.36 -8.61
N VAL A 88 0.13 6.34 -8.86
CA VAL A 88 0.11 5.09 -8.06
C VAL A 88 0.79 5.26 -6.71
N ASP A 89 2.03 5.77 -6.68
CA ASP A 89 2.86 5.76 -5.47
C ASP A 89 2.51 6.89 -4.48
N ARG A 90 1.88 7.97 -4.95
CA ARG A 90 1.47 9.11 -4.13
C ARG A 90 -0.04 9.26 -4.10
N ASP A 91 -0.68 9.49 -5.24
CA ASP A 91 -2.06 9.98 -5.25
C ASP A 91 -3.05 8.90 -4.75
N TYR A 92 -2.95 7.66 -5.24
CA TYR A 92 -3.76 6.54 -4.75
C TYR A 92 -3.46 6.21 -3.28
N THR A 93 -2.18 6.22 -2.89
CA THR A 93 -1.77 5.98 -1.49
C THR A 93 -2.43 7.00 -0.55
N VAL A 94 -2.39 8.28 -0.90
CA VAL A 94 -3.00 9.35 -0.11
C VAL A 94 -4.52 9.26 -0.13
N ALA A 95 -5.14 8.94 -1.27
CA ALA A 95 -6.58 8.76 -1.37
C ALA A 95 -7.08 7.63 -0.48
N VAL A 96 -6.43 6.46 -0.52
CA VAL A 96 -6.74 5.33 0.36
C VAL A 96 -6.59 5.72 1.83
N ALA A 97 -5.50 6.41 2.20
CA ALA A 97 -5.28 6.84 3.58
C ALA A 97 -6.36 7.79 4.09
N LYS A 98 -6.80 8.74 3.26
CA LYS A 98 -7.93 9.64 3.58
C LYS A 98 -9.24 8.87 3.73
N THR A 99 -9.50 7.91 2.86
CA THR A 99 -10.69 7.04 2.94
C THR A 99 -10.66 6.18 4.21
N ALA A 100 -9.50 5.65 4.59
CA ALA A 100 -9.32 4.89 5.82
C ALA A 100 -9.62 5.73 7.07
N LEU A 101 -9.10 6.96 7.13
CA LEU A 101 -9.40 7.89 8.23
C LEU A 101 -10.88 8.21 8.35
N ARG A 102 -11.56 8.47 7.21
CA ARG A 102 -13.01 8.72 7.19
C ARG A 102 -13.81 7.55 7.74
N ASN A 103 -13.29 6.33 7.61
CA ASN A 103 -13.90 5.11 8.15
C ASN A 103 -13.39 4.73 9.55
N GLY A 104 -12.67 5.64 10.23
CA GLY A 104 -12.28 5.47 11.63
C GLY A 104 -11.00 4.65 11.86
N MET A 105 -10.26 4.28 10.81
CA MET A 105 -8.95 3.65 11.00
C MET A 105 -7.99 4.63 11.66
N LYS A 106 -7.30 4.15 12.68
CA LYS A 106 -6.44 4.97 13.54
C LYS A 106 -4.98 4.92 13.14
N ARG A 107 -4.56 3.85 12.48
CA ARG A 107 -3.16 3.58 12.16
C ARG A 107 -2.99 3.22 10.70
N ALA A 108 -1.89 3.72 10.12
CA ALA A 108 -1.48 3.38 8.77
C ALA A 108 -0.04 2.85 8.77
N LEU A 109 0.17 1.70 8.15
CA LEU A 109 1.45 1.04 7.97
C LEU A 109 1.75 1.04 6.47
N VAL A 110 2.74 1.82 6.04
CA VAL A 110 2.94 2.16 4.63
C VAL A 110 4.34 1.78 4.19
N ILE A 111 4.42 0.98 3.12
CA ILE A 111 5.69 0.65 2.48
C ILE A 111 6.11 1.80 1.55
N THR A 112 7.27 2.38 1.84
CA THR A 112 7.89 3.43 1.03
C THR A 112 9.22 2.91 0.49
N ALA A 113 10.31 3.66 0.63
CA ALA A 113 11.62 3.26 0.13
C ALA A 113 12.75 3.94 0.89
N LEU A 114 13.90 3.27 0.94
CA LEU A 114 15.14 3.88 1.38
C LEU A 114 15.43 5.16 0.58
N GLY A 115 15.78 6.23 1.28
CA GLY A 115 16.09 7.52 0.67
C GLY A 115 14.87 8.39 0.33
N ALA A 116 13.65 8.00 0.74
CA ALA A 116 12.47 8.85 0.65
C ALA A 116 12.74 10.23 1.29
N ASN A 117 12.69 11.28 0.47
CA ASN A 117 13.02 12.64 0.87
C ASN A 117 12.36 13.63 -0.11
N PRO A 118 11.40 14.48 0.33
CA PRO A 118 10.68 15.40 -0.55
C PRO A 118 11.58 16.46 -1.21
N SER A 119 12.77 16.71 -0.68
CA SER A 119 13.75 17.63 -1.27
C SER A 119 14.77 16.95 -2.18
N SER A 120 14.63 15.65 -2.45
CA SER A 120 15.58 14.89 -3.28
C SER A 120 15.60 15.35 -4.74
N GLY A 121 16.80 15.44 -5.33
CA GLY A 121 16.98 15.61 -6.78
C GLY A 121 16.56 14.36 -7.58
N ILE A 122 16.65 13.17 -6.98
CA ILE A 122 16.23 11.90 -7.58
C ILE A 122 14.71 11.80 -7.53
N PHE A 123 14.07 11.73 -8.71
CA PHE A 123 12.61 11.70 -8.88
C PHE A 123 11.91 10.64 -8.01
N TYR A 124 12.40 9.39 -8.04
CA TYR A 124 11.80 8.29 -7.28
C TYR A 124 11.78 8.58 -5.76
N ASN A 125 12.93 8.98 -5.21
CA ASN A 125 13.07 9.34 -3.79
C ASN A 125 12.24 10.56 -3.41
N ARG A 126 12.13 11.54 -4.32
CA ARG A 126 11.31 12.73 -4.13
C ARG A 126 9.84 12.38 -4.00
N VAL A 127 9.29 11.65 -4.97
CA VAL A 127 7.87 11.24 -4.92
C VAL A 127 7.58 10.41 -3.67
N LYS A 128 8.46 9.47 -3.30
CA LYS A 128 8.29 8.71 -2.05
C LYS A 128 8.31 9.60 -0.81
N GLY A 129 9.19 10.60 -0.76
CA GLY A 129 9.23 11.57 0.34
C GLY A 129 8.02 12.51 0.37
N GLU A 130 7.52 12.94 -0.80
CA GLU A 130 6.26 13.68 -0.90
C GLU A 130 5.07 12.85 -0.40
N THR A 131 5.01 11.56 -0.73
CA THR A 131 4.00 10.64 -0.21
C THR A 131 4.07 10.57 1.32
N GLU A 132 5.26 10.38 1.90
CA GLU A 132 5.42 10.34 3.36
C GLU A 132 5.02 11.65 4.03
N ALA A 133 5.41 12.80 3.46
CA ALA A 133 5.03 14.11 3.98
C ALA A 133 3.51 14.32 3.95
N ALA A 134 2.85 13.94 2.84
CA ALA A 134 1.41 14.05 2.70
C ALA A 134 0.66 13.13 3.69
N LEU A 135 1.13 11.91 3.89
CA LEU A 135 0.55 10.96 4.85
C LEU A 135 0.79 11.37 6.30
N GLY A 136 1.98 11.87 6.62
CA GLY A 136 2.35 12.34 7.95
C GLY A 136 1.59 13.59 8.39
N ALA A 137 1.03 14.35 7.45
CA ALA A 137 0.15 15.48 7.73
C ALA A 137 -1.31 15.08 8.01
N LEU A 138 -1.67 13.80 7.83
CA LEU A 138 -3.03 13.32 8.10
C LEU A 138 -3.19 12.99 9.60
N PRO A 139 -4.39 13.19 10.18
CA PRO A 139 -4.64 13.02 11.62
C PRO A 139 -4.82 11.56 12.05
N PHE A 140 -3.95 10.65 11.60
CA PHE A 140 -3.86 9.32 12.18
C PHE A 140 -3.28 9.40 13.60
N GLU A 141 -3.68 8.46 14.47
CA GLU A 141 -3.00 8.29 15.77
C GLU A 141 -1.55 7.86 15.56
N ALA A 142 -1.28 7.06 14.52
CA ALA A 142 0.08 6.71 14.12
C ALA A 142 0.19 6.41 12.61
N VAL A 143 1.27 6.88 11.99
CA VAL A 143 1.68 6.45 10.65
C VAL A 143 3.08 5.86 10.73
N HIS A 144 3.25 4.63 10.26
CA HIS A 144 4.51 3.92 10.25
C HIS A 144 5.00 3.78 8.81
N PHE A 145 6.16 4.37 8.51
CA PHE A 145 6.81 4.26 7.21
C PHE A 145 7.90 3.18 7.25
N PHE A 146 7.76 2.19 6.38
CA PHE A 146 8.76 1.15 6.20
C PHE A 146 9.55 1.46 4.93
N ARG A 147 10.84 1.75 5.09
CA ARG A 147 11.74 2.19 4.01
C ARG A 147 12.71 1.08 3.61
N PRO A 148 12.26 -0.02 2.96
CA PRO A 148 13.16 -1.06 2.52
C PRO A 148 14.14 -0.53 1.47
N SER A 149 15.30 -1.16 1.38
CA SER A 149 16.25 -0.97 0.28
C SER A 149 15.75 -1.71 -0.98
N LEU A 150 16.60 -2.49 -1.63
CA LEU A 150 16.17 -3.31 -2.76
C LEU A 150 15.46 -4.57 -2.23
N LEU A 151 14.17 -4.69 -2.58
CA LEU A 151 13.41 -5.91 -2.29
C LEU A 151 13.76 -6.98 -3.33
N LEU A 152 14.62 -7.91 -2.94
CA LEU A 152 14.93 -9.13 -3.69
C LEU A 152 13.81 -10.16 -3.46
N GLY A 153 13.33 -10.78 -4.54
CA GLY A 153 12.31 -11.82 -4.47
C GLY A 153 11.95 -12.32 -5.86
N ASN A 154 11.49 -13.56 -5.94
CA ASN A 154 11.19 -14.22 -7.21
C ASN A 154 9.96 -13.58 -7.84
N ARG A 155 10.20 -12.53 -8.63
CA ARG A 155 9.22 -11.89 -9.50
C ARG A 155 9.59 -12.28 -10.92
N GLY A 156 8.63 -12.57 -11.78
CA GLY A 156 8.88 -12.76 -13.22
C GLY A 156 9.38 -11.50 -13.96
N GLU A 157 9.90 -10.48 -13.25
CA GLU A 157 10.38 -9.22 -13.81
C GLU A 157 11.70 -8.81 -13.15
N PHE A 158 12.77 -8.90 -13.96
CA PHE A 158 14.12 -8.40 -13.68
C PHE A 158 14.11 -6.88 -13.46
N ARG A 159 14.75 -6.40 -12.39
CA ARG A 159 14.95 -4.95 -12.16
C ARG A 159 16.38 -4.58 -12.55
N LEU A 160 16.50 -3.66 -13.52
CA LEU A 160 17.78 -3.26 -14.15
C LEU A 160 18.84 -2.68 -13.19
N ALA A 161 18.49 -2.39 -11.94
CA ALA A 161 19.44 -1.91 -10.93
C ALA A 161 20.29 -3.04 -10.30
N GLU A 162 20.10 -4.30 -10.72
CA GLU A 162 20.85 -5.48 -10.26
C GLU A 162 22.31 -5.56 -10.75
N LYS A 163 22.91 -4.46 -11.25
CA LYS A 163 24.28 -4.50 -11.79
C LYS A 163 25.23 -3.39 -11.34
N ILE A 164 24.96 -2.72 -10.22
CA ILE A 164 25.98 -1.87 -9.59
C ILE A 164 26.14 -2.29 -8.14
N GLY A 165 26.88 -3.38 -7.98
CA GLY A 165 27.70 -3.71 -6.82
C GLY A 165 29.15 -3.78 -7.29
#